data_AF-A0A353ERQ3-F1
#
_entry.id   AF-A0A353ERQ3-F1
#
_cell.length_a   1.000
_cell.length_b   1.000
_cell.length_c   1.000
_cell.angle_alpha   90.00
_cell.angle_beta   90.00
_cell.angle_gamma   90.00
#
_symmetry.space_group_name_H-M   'P 1'
#
loop_
_entity.id
_entity.type
_entity.pdbx_description
1 polymer ?
#
loop_
_entity_poly.entity_id
_entity_poly.type
_entity_poly.pdbx_seq_one_letter_code
_entity_poly.pdbx_strand_id
1 'polypeptide(L)'
;MIQINIYETKKNFSAILKRVQAGETIIISSHNKPIAELSPIKKQAVKKRPLGLAKGDFTVPDDFNDPLPDEILDAFEGREAFEQPQNVMSPFHHKSLQKPQGIFDEVFGVLKPDEAQELLKNIHHGRLNSPRFE
;
A
#
# COMPACT_ATOMS: atom_id res chain seq x y z
N MET A 1 21.36 -3.54 -24.06
CA MET A 1 21.58 -3.48 -22.60
C MET A 1 22.88 -2.73 -22.37
N ILE A 2 22.81 -1.57 -21.73
CA ILE A 2 23.98 -0.69 -21.49
C ILE A 2 24.25 -0.67 -19.99
N GLN A 3 25.50 -0.82 -19.60
CA GLN A 3 25.91 -0.81 -18.19
C GLN A 3 26.71 0.46 -17.89
N ILE A 4 26.35 1.16 -16.82
CA ILE A 4 26.95 2.45 -16.42
C ILE A 4 27.29 2.41 -14.93
N ASN A 5 28.42 3.00 -14.55
CA ASN A 5 28.80 3.12 -13.15
C ASN A 5 27.87 4.11 -12.41
N ILE A 6 27.65 3.89 -11.12
CA ILE A 6 26.90 4.78 -10.23
C ILE A 6 27.46 6.23 -10.22
N TYR A 7 28.77 6.41 -10.38
CA TYR A 7 29.39 7.74 -10.45
C TYR A 7 28.92 8.54 -11.68
N GLU A 8 29.03 7.93 -12.86
CA GLU A 8 28.52 8.50 -14.12
C GLU A 8 27.01 8.72 -14.06
N THR A 9 26.30 7.80 -13.40
CA THR A 9 24.85 7.91 -13.23
C THR A 9 24.45 9.14 -12.41
N LYS A 10 25.14 9.40 -11.29
CA LYS A 10 24.90 10.59 -10.46
C LYS A 10 25.18 11.89 -11.19
N LYS A 11 26.21 11.91 -12.04
CA LYS A 11 26.60 13.10 -12.82
C LYS A 11 25.62 13.39 -13.97
N ASN A 12 25.21 12.35 -14.69
CA ASN A 12 24.47 12.47 -15.95
C ASN A 12 23.04 11.91 -15.87
N PHE A 13 22.44 11.90 -14.68
CA PHE A 13 21.16 11.21 -14.42
C PHE A 13 20.03 11.68 -15.35
N SER A 14 19.92 12.99 -15.58
CA SER A 14 18.91 13.56 -16.47
C SER A 14 19.05 13.06 -17.93
N ALA A 15 20.27 12.94 -18.44
CA ALA A 15 20.51 12.41 -19.79
C ALA A 15 20.20 10.91 -19.87
N ILE A 16 20.50 10.15 -18.82
CA ILE A 16 20.16 8.73 -18.70
C ILE A 16 18.63 8.55 -18.71
N LEU A 17 17.88 9.38 -17.97
CA LEU A 17 16.42 9.33 -17.98
C LEU A 17 15.82 9.61 -19.36
N LYS A 18 16.40 10.52 -20.15
CA LYS A 18 15.96 10.75 -21.55
C LYS A 18 16.11 9.49 -22.41
N ARG A 19 17.20 8.74 -22.23
CA ARG A 19 17.44 7.47 -22.94
C ARG A 19 16.46 6.39 -22.49
N VAL A 20 16.20 6.30 -21.19
CA VAL A 20 15.18 5.42 -20.63
C VAL A 20 13.80 5.77 -21.16
N GLN A 21 13.44 7.05 -21.25
CA GLN A 21 12.19 7.50 -21.84
C GLN A 21 12.06 7.13 -23.32
N ALA A 22 13.18 7.09 -24.06
CA ALA A 22 13.22 6.65 -25.45
C ALA A 22 13.07 5.14 -25.64
N GLY A 23 13.02 4.35 -24.56
CA GLY A 23 12.84 2.91 -24.60
C GLY A 23 14.07 2.09 -24.22
N GLU A 24 15.19 2.72 -23.85
CA GLU A 24 16.41 1.99 -23.47
C GLU A 24 16.34 1.45 -22.04
N THR A 25 16.83 0.22 -21.84
CA THR A 25 17.09 -0.35 -20.50
C THR A 25 18.57 -0.22 -20.15
N ILE A 26 18.84 0.34 -18.98
CA ILE A 26 20.17 0.69 -18.49
C ILE A 26 20.43 0.03 -17.13
N ILE A 27 21.57 -0.64 -17.00
CA ILE A 27 22.02 -1.25 -15.75
C ILE A 27 22.97 -0.30 -15.04
N ILE A 28 22.69 -0.02 -13.77
CA ILE A 28 23.58 0.72 -12.89
C ILE A 28 24.46 -0.27 -12.15
N SER A 29 25.76 -0.05 -12.18
CA SER A 29 26.75 -0.85 -11.46
C SER A 29 27.52 -0.02 -10.45
N SER A 30 27.85 -0.62 -9.31
CA SER A 30 28.77 -0.08 -8.32
C SER A 30 29.97 -1.01 -8.21
N HIS A 31 31.20 -0.49 -8.30
CA HIS A 31 32.43 -1.28 -8.28
C HIS A 31 32.39 -2.50 -9.23
N ASN A 32 31.95 -2.27 -10.47
CA ASN A 32 31.76 -3.30 -11.52
C ASN A 32 30.71 -4.39 -11.20
N LYS A 33 29.92 -4.23 -10.12
CA LYS A 33 28.81 -5.12 -9.78
C LYS A 33 27.48 -4.45 -10.12
N PRO A 34 26.59 -5.08 -10.90
CA PRO A 34 25.26 -4.55 -11.18
C PRO A 34 24.45 -4.47 -9.88
N ILE A 35 23.80 -3.33 -9.63
CA ILE A 35 23.03 -3.06 -8.41
C ILE A 35 21.58 -2.63 -8.67
N ALA A 36 21.29 -2.11 -9.86
CA ALA A 36 19.95 -1.64 -10.21
C ALA A 36 19.75 -1.62 -11.73
N GLU A 37 18.49 -1.64 -12.14
CA GLU A 37 18.06 -1.48 -13.53
C GLU A 37 17.11 -0.28 -13.63
N LEU A 38 17.37 0.58 -14.60
CA LEU A 38 16.47 1.64 -15.05
C LEU A 38 15.85 1.19 -16.37
N SER A 39 14.53 1.02 -16.38
CA SER A 39 13.77 0.66 -17.57
C SER A 39 12.58 1.59 -17.76
N PRO A 40 12.09 1.75 -19.01
CA PRO A 40 10.93 2.57 -19.28
C PRO A 40 9.72 1.98 -18.58
N ILE A 41 8.91 2.83 -17.94
CA ILE A 41 7.61 2.41 -17.41
C ILE A 41 6.72 2.07 -18.60
N LYS A 42 6.42 0.78 -18.76
CA LYS A 42 5.44 0.32 -19.74
C LYS A 42 4.10 0.99 -19.40
N LYS A 43 3.62 1.88 -20.26
CA LYS A 43 2.23 2.32 -20.21
C LYS A 43 1.39 1.06 -20.32
N GLN A 44 0.76 0.65 -19.22
CA GLN A 44 -0.29 -0.35 -19.32
C GLN A 44 -1.28 0.23 -20.31
N ALA A 45 -1.46 -0.47 -21.42
CA ALA A 45 -2.56 -0.15 -22.32
C ALA A 45 -3.80 -0.24 -21.43
N VAL A 46 -4.38 0.91 -21.10
CA VAL A 46 -5.69 0.97 -20.46
C VAL A 46 -6.63 0.49 -21.55
N LYS A 47 -6.72 -0.83 -21.72
CA LYS A 47 -7.78 -1.43 -22.51
C LYS A 47 -9.04 -0.91 -21.86
N LYS A 48 -9.86 -0.18 -22.64
CA LYS A 48 -11.18 0.20 -22.20
C LYS A 48 -11.87 -1.08 -21.73
N ARG A 49 -12.35 -1.07 -20.48
CA ARG A 49 -13.05 -2.23 -19.93
C ARG A 49 -14.21 -2.56 -20.87
N PRO A 50 -14.28 -3.77 -21.45
CA PRO A 50 -15.39 -4.13 -22.30
C PRO A 50 -16.69 -4.03 -21.50
N LEU A 51 -17.67 -3.33 -22.06
CA LEU A 51 -19.02 -3.23 -21.48
C LEU A 51 -19.90 -4.35 -22.05
N GLY A 52 -20.90 -4.78 -21.27
CA GLY A 52 -21.88 -5.75 -21.76
C GLY A 52 -21.34 -7.17 -21.92
N LEU A 53 -20.46 -7.62 -21.03
CA LEU A 53 -19.90 -8.98 -21.05
C LEU A 53 -20.96 -10.08 -20.98
N ALA A 54 -22.12 -9.80 -20.37
CA ALA A 54 -23.26 -10.71 -20.25
C ALA A 54 -24.44 -10.32 -21.17
N LYS A 55 -24.19 -9.55 -22.24
CA LYS A 55 -25.26 -9.09 -23.13
C LYS A 55 -25.89 -10.30 -23.84
N GLY A 56 -27.16 -10.57 -23.53
CA GLY A 56 -27.91 -11.69 -24.09
C GLY A 56 -27.87 -12.96 -23.22
N ASP A 57 -26.98 -13.03 -22.23
CA ASP A 57 -26.89 -14.16 -21.30
C ASP A 57 -27.83 -14.02 -20.10
N PHE A 58 -28.26 -12.80 -19.80
CA PHE A 58 -29.16 -12.49 -18.70
C PHE A 58 -30.34 -11.65 -19.18
N THR A 59 -31.54 -12.09 -18.84
CA THR A 59 -32.75 -11.29 -18.95
C THR A 59 -33.13 -10.88 -17.54
N VAL A 60 -33.30 -9.58 -17.31
CA VAL A 60 -33.69 -9.05 -16.00
C VAL A 60 -35.12 -9.53 -15.69
N PRO A 61 -35.35 -10.26 -14.60
CA PRO A 61 -36.68 -10.65 -14.17
C PRO A 61 -37.55 -9.45 -13.79
N ASP A 62 -38.88 -9.60 -13.86
CA ASP A 62 -39.83 -8.53 -13.53
C ASP A 62 -39.78 -8.14 -12.04
N ASP A 63 -39.42 -9.08 -11.17
CA ASP A 63 -39.28 -8.95 -9.72
C ASP A 63 -37.87 -8.52 -9.28
N PHE A 64 -36.98 -8.14 -10.20
CA PHE A 64 -35.59 -7.80 -9.87
C PHE A 64 -35.44 -6.67 -8.84
N ASN A 65 -36.42 -5.75 -8.79
CA ASN A 65 -36.41 -4.62 -7.85
C ASN A 65 -37.28 -4.87 -6.60
N ASP A 66 -37.86 -6.06 -6.45
CA ASP A 66 -38.62 -6.42 -5.26
C ASP A 66 -37.68 -6.56 -4.06
N PRO A 67 -38.18 -6.36 -2.82
CA PRO A 67 -37.35 -6.50 -1.64
C PRO A 67 -36.73 -7.90 -1.55
N LEU A 68 -35.46 -7.95 -1.15
CA LEU A 68 -34.78 -9.22 -0.88
C LEU A 68 -35.51 -9.96 0.27
N PRO A 69 -35.53 -11.30 0.27
CA PRO A 69 -36.00 -12.09 1.40
C PRO A 69 -35.31 -11.67 2.71
N ASP A 70 -36.05 -11.65 3.82
CA ASP A 70 -35.58 -11.13 5.12
C ASP A 70 -34.26 -11.76 5.57
N GLU A 71 -34.09 -13.07 5.37
CA GLU A 71 -32.84 -13.80 5.69
C GLU A 71 -31.62 -13.24 4.93
N ILE A 72 -31.77 -13.00 3.63
CA ILE A 72 -30.68 -12.47 2.78
C ILE A 72 -30.41 -11.00 3.14
N LEU A 73 -31.48 -10.24 3.42
CA LEU A 73 -31.38 -8.85 3.82
C LEU A 73 -30.66 -8.70 5.17
N ASP A 74 -30.99 -9.56 6.14
CA ASP A 74 -30.34 -9.61 7.45
C ASP A 74 -28.86 -9.97 7.34
N ALA A 75 -28.50 -10.92 6.47
CA ALA A 75 -27.11 -11.25 6.18
C ALA A 75 -26.34 -10.07 5.56
N PHE A 76 -26.97 -9.32 4.65
CA PHE A 76 -26.35 -8.18 3.96
C PHE A 76 -26.18 -6.96 4.88
N GLU A 77 -27.16 -6.72 5.75
CA GLU A 77 -27.16 -5.62 6.72
C GLU A 77 -26.41 -5.97 8.03
N GLY A 78 -25.97 -7.22 8.20
CA GLY A 78 -25.30 -7.69 9.41
C GLY A 78 -26.22 -7.72 10.63
N ARG A 79 -27.53 -7.91 10.41
CA ARG A 79 -28.54 -8.06 11.47
C ARG A 79 -28.62 -9.49 12.00
N GLU A 80 -27.93 -10.44 11.36
CA GLU A 80 -27.70 -11.76 11.93
C GLU A 80 -26.95 -11.63 13.27
N ALA A 81 -27.60 -12.06 14.35
CA ALA A 81 -26.88 -12.42 15.55
C ALA A 81 -26.00 -13.61 15.17
N PHE A 82 -24.69 -13.37 15.00
CA PHE A 82 -23.71 -14.45 15.00
C PHE A 82 -23.85 -15.18 16.34
N GLU A 83 -24.69 -16.22 16.40
CA GLU A 83 -24.61 -17.25 17.43
C GLU A 83 -23.19 -17.80 17.32
N GLN A 84 -22.29 -17.30 18.17
CA GLN A 84 -20.89 -17.73 18.13
C GLN A 84 -20.88 -19.24 18.39
N PRO A 85 -20.45 -20.09 17.44
CA PRO A 85 -20.25 -21.48 17.77
C PRO A 85 -19.13 -21.55 18.81
N GLN A 86 -19.52 -21.80 20.06
CA GLN A 86 -18.59 -22.14 21.13
C GLN A 86 -17.87 -23.42 20.68
N ASN A 87 -16.60 -23.30 20.27
CA ASN A 87 -15.69 -24.34 19.77
C ASN A 87 -15.53 -24.54 18.24
N VAL A 88 -15.39 -23.48 17.45
CA VAL A 88 -14.54 -23.58 16.24
C VAL A 88 -13.12 -23.14 16.56
N MET A 89 -12.22 -24.12 16.64
CA MET A 89 -10.78 -23.90 16.77
C MET A 89 -10.31 -23.19 15.49
N SER A 90 -10.10 -21.88 15.56
CA SER A 90 -9.64 -21.08 14.43
C SER A 90 -8.24 -21.55 14.00
N PRO A 91 -8.01 -21.91 12.71
CA PRO A 91 -6.67 -22.31 12.25
C PRO A 91 -5.74 -21.10 12.17
N PHE A 92 -6.28 -19.89 12.23
CA PHE A 92 -5.52 -18.67 12.34
C PHE A 92 -5.17 -18.43 13.81
N HIS A 93 -4.04 -18.99 14.24
CA HIS A 93 -3.27 -18.38 15.30
C HIS A 93 -2.85 -16.99 14.81
N HIS A 94 -3.68 -15.98 15.06
CA HIS A 94 -3.18 -14.62 15.23
C HIS A 94 -2.12 -14.75 16.32
N LYS A 95 -0.86 -14.82 15.89
CA LYS A 95 0.26 -14.61 16.78
C LYS A 95 0.07 -13.17 17.23
N SER A 96 -0.47 -13.01 18.43
CA SER A 96 -0.61 -11.72 19.06
C SER A 96 0.69 -10.99 18.89
N LEU A 97 0.65 -9.90 18.13
CA LEU A 97 1.69 -8.89 18.18
C LEU A 97 1.67 -8.44 19.64
N GLN A 98 2.49 -9.09 20.47
CA GLN A 98 2.88 -8.53 21.74
C GLN A 98 3.43 -7.17 21.37
N LYS A 99 2.75 -6.09 21.82
CA LYS A 99 3.32 -4.75 21.75
C LYS A 99 4.77 -4.90 22.21
N PRO A 100 5.77 -4.43 21.45
CA PRO A 100 7.14 -4.42 21.94
C PRO A 100 7.17 -3.51 23.16
N GLN A 101 6.98 -4.08 24.35
CA GLN A 101 7.31 -3.45 25.61
C GLN A 101 8.84 -3.41 25.64
N GLY A 102 9.41 -2.26 25.35
CA GLY A 102 10.84 -2.05 25.54
C GLY A 102 11.51 -1.01 24.65
N ILE A 103 10.99 -0.73 23.45
CA ILE A 103 11.70 0.20 22.54
C ILE A 103 11.17 1.65 22.65
N PHE A 104 9.89 1.83 22.99
CA PHE A 104 9.29 3.16 23.06
C PHE A 104 9.75 4.00 24.26
N ASP A 105 10.11 3.36 25.39
CA ASP A 105 10.55 4.06 26.59
C ASP A 105 12.00 4.55 26.50
N GLU A 106 12.87 3.87 25.75
CA GLU A 106 14.27 4.28 25.56
C GLU A 106 14.42 5.52 24.65
N VAL A 107 13.53 5.69 23.66
CA VAL A 107 13.64 6.78 22.69
C VAL A 107 13.01 8.08 23.20
N PHE A 108 11.98 7.99 24.05
CA PHE A 108 11.26 9.17 24.55
C PHE A 108 11.43 9.42 26.06
N GLY A 109 12.26 8.65 26.76
CA GLY A 109 12.52 8.80 28.21
C GLY A 109 13.21 10.09 28.65
N VAL A 110 13.40 11.07 27.77
CA VAL A 110 13.99 12.39 28.11
C VAL A 110 12.97 13.54 27.95
N LEU A 111 11.79 13.29 27.36
CA LEU A 111 10.80 14.34 27.13
C LEU A 111 9.69 14.31 28.17
N LYS A 112 9.35 15.48 28.72
CA LYS A 112 8.26 15.59 29.70
C LYS A 112 6.92 15.25 29.02
N PRO A 113 5.94 14.69 29.76
CA PRO A 113 4.68 14.19 29.20
C PRO A 113 3.93 15.22 28.34
N ASP A 114 4.05 16.49 28.68
CA ASP A 114 3.37 17.60 28.00
C ASP A 114 3.97 17.88 26.60
N GLU A 115 5.28 17.69 26.42
CA GLU A 115 5.98 17.91 25.15
C GLU A 115 5.73 16.76 24.15
N ALA A 116 5.57 15.54 24.67
CA ALA A 116 5.23 14.37 23.84
C ALA A 116 3.83 14.48 23.22
N GLN A 117 2.87 15.09 23.95
CA GLN A 117 1.52 15.29 23.42
C GLN A 117 1.46 16.38 22.33
N GLU A 118 2.33 17.39 22.40
CA GLU A 118 2.40 18.44 21.37
C GLU A 118 3.01 17.93 20.07
N LEU A 119 4.05 17.09 20.15
CA LEU A 119 4.63 16.39 19.00
C LEU A 119 3.62 15.50 18.27
N LEU A 120 2.80 14.75 19.02
CA LEU A 120 1.77 13.88 18.44
C LEU A 120 0.66 14.66 17.70
N LYS A 121 0.32 15.88 18.17
CA LYS A 121 -0.65 16.74 17.47
C LYS A 121 -0.12 17.28 16.13
N ASN A 122 1.18 17.54 16.05
CA ASN A 122 1.83 18.10 14.86
C ASN A 122 2.02 17.07 13.74
N ILE A 123 2.17 15.79 14.07
CA ILE A 123 2.31 14.69 13.10
C ILE A 123 1.04 14.53 12.25
N HIS A 124 -0.15 14.73 12.82
CA HIS A 124 -1.41 14.66 12.07
C HIS A 124 -1.60 15.78 11.04
N HIS A 125 -0.88 16.90 11.17
CA HIS A 125 -0.99 18.06 10.28
C HIS A 125 0.18 18.21 9.29
N GLY A 126 1.05 17.19 9.18
CA GLY A 126 2.06 17.13 8.12
C GLY A 126 3.18 18.18 8.19
N ARG A 127 3.35 18.89 9.32
CA ARG A 127 4.51 19.77 9.55
C ARG A 127 5.55 19.06 10.41
N LEU A 128 6.60 18.57 9.76
CA LEU A 128 7.80 18.06 10.43
C LEU A 128 8.68 19.25 10.84
N ASN A 129 8.50 19.78 12.04
CA ASN A 129 9.56 20.53 12.70
C ASN A 129 10.26 19.59 13.67
N SER A 130 11.33 18.96 13.19
CA SER A 130 12.29 18.28 14.06
C SER A 130 13.05 19.31 14.90
N PRO A 131 13.16 19.15 16.24
CA PRO A 131 13.97 20.04 17.05
C PRO A 131 15.44 19.90 16.64
N ARG A 132 16.10 21.05 16.46
CA ARG A 132 17.55 21.11 16.27
C ARG A 132 18.18 21.00 17.65
N PHE A 133 18.84 19.88 17.92
CA PHE A 133 19.68 19.72 19.10
C PHE A 133 21.04 20.38 18.80
N GLU A 134 21.47 21.31 19.65
CA GLU A 134 22.85 21.81 19.69
C GLU A 134 23.80 20.77 20.27
#